data_AF-A0A6B9FQF9-F1
#
_entry.id   AF-A0A6B9FQF9-F1
#
_cell.length_a   1.000
_cell.length_b   1.000
_cell.length_c   1.000
_cell.angle_alpha   90.00
_cell.angle_beta   90.00
_cell.angle_gamma   90.00
#
_symmetry.space_group_name_H-M   'P 1'
#
loop_
_entity.id
_entity.type
_entity.pdbx_description
1 polymer ?
#
loop_
_entity_poly.entity_id
_entity_poly.type
_entity_poly.pdbx_seq_one_letter_code
_entity_poly.pdbx_strand_id
1 'polypeptide(L)'
;MGCVAVSNVVPFRRPLPSQAPGERDARNRRRGEQRSLLDAVYATGSLIVAADDRALKLTASRLQVYGFLAIEEMGEDGTARRLRPSEAIRARAERPWRLSKPACGASVTIPSLDGFLFESSGQPA
;
A
#
# COMPACT_ATOMS: atom_id res chain seq x y z
N MET A 1 -48.65 -39.93 -0.02
CA MET A 1 -48.49 -38.75 0.86
C MET A 1 -47.00 -38.59 1.16
N GLY A 2 -46.26 -37.86 0.33
CA GLY A 2 -44.79 -37.75 0.44
C GLY A 2 -44.40 -36.32 0.79
N CYS A 3 -43.77 -36.12 1.94
CA CYS A 3 -43.33 -34.81 2.43
C CYS A 3 -42.19 -34.26 1.55
N VAL A 4 -42.42 -33.10 0.94
CA VAL A 4 -41.36 -32.32 0.30
C VAL A 4 -40.64 -31.53 1.39
N ALA A 5 -39.43 -31.95 1.74
CA ALA A 5 -38.56 -31.21 2.64
C ALA A 5 -38.14 -29.89 1.96
N VAL A 6 -38.74 -28.78 2.38
CA VAL A 6 -38.36 -27.45 1.91
C VAL A 6 -37.04 -27.08 2.56
N SER A 7 -35.94 -27.15 1.80
CA SER A 7 -34.61 -26.77 2.27
C SER A 7 -34.54 -25.24 2.41
N ASN A 8 -34.57 -24.73 3.64
CA ASN A 8 -34.46 -23.30 3.97
C ASN A 8 -33.04 -22.73 3.84
N VAL A 9 -32.26 -23.21 2.86
CA VAL A 9 -30.88 -22.76 2.65
C VAL A 9 -30.88 -21.67 1.58
N VAL A 10 -30.71 -20.42 2.01
CA VAL A 10 -30.46 -19.31 1.09
C VAL A 10 -28.97 -19.32 0.72
N PRO A 11 -28.58 -19.56 -0.55
CA PRO A 11 -27.18 -19.53 -0.93
C PRO A 11 -26.65 -18.09 -0.91
N PHE A 12 -25.55 -17.84 -0.18
CA PHE A 12 -24.80 -16.57 -0.22
C PHE A 12 -24.01 -16.37 -1.53
N ARG A 13 -24.58 -16.72 -2.68
CA ARG A 13 -23.99 -16.33 -3.96
C ARG A 13 -24.41 -14.90 -4.24
N ARG A 14 -23.59 -13.95 -3.78
CA ARG A 14 -23.64 -12.59 -4.30
C ARG A 14 -23.36 -12.70 -5.80
N PRO A 15 -24.30 -12.36 -6.69
CA PRO A 15 -23.98 -12.31 -8.11
C PRO A 15 -22.80 -11.34 -8.23
N LEU A 16 -21.69 -11.80 -8.81
CA LEU A 16 -20.67 -10.86 -9.25
C LEU A 16 -21.41 -9.89 -10.17
N PRO A 17 -21.39 -8.57 -9.91
CA PRO A 17 -21.94 -7.64 -10.87
C PRO A 17 -21.28 -7.96 -12.20
N SER A 18 -22.09 -8.15 -13.26
CA SER A 18 -21.57 -8.29 -14.62
C SER A 18 -20.77 -7.02 -14.89
N GLN A 19 -19.44 -7.11 -14.78
CA GLN A 19 -18.57 -5.97 -14.95
C GLN A 19 -18.81 -5.43 -16.35
N ALA A 20 -19.20 -4.16 -16.44
CA ALA A 20 -19.35 -3.51 -17.72
C ALA A 20 -17.98 -3.58 -18.44
N PRO A 21 -17.95 -3.78 -19.76
CA PRO A 21 -16.71 -3.94 -20.52
C PRO A 21 -15.62 -2.90 -20.16
N GLY A 22 -16.00 -1.64 -19.97
CA GLY A 22 -15.09 -0.55 -19.60
C GLY A 22 -14.45 -0.66 -18.20
N GLU A 23 -15.07 -1.35 -17.24
CA GLU A 23 -14.47 -1.56 -15.91
C GLU A 23 -13.32 -2.56 -15.94
N ARG A 24 -13.43 -3.56 -16.82
CA ARG A 24 -12.38 -4.57 -17.02
C ARG A 24 -11.14 -3.93 -17.64
N ASP A 25 -11.33 -3.08 -18.65
CA ASP A 25 -10.23 -2.40 -19.33
C ASP A 25 -9.51 -1.42 -18.41
N ALA A 26 -10.25 -0.63 -17.63
CA ALA A 26 -9.68 0.27 -16.63
C ALA A 26 -8.84 -0.49 -15.58
N ARG A 27 -9.28 -1.67 -15.16
CA ARG A 27 -8.54 -2.52 -14.21
C ARG A 27 -7.27 -3.09 -14.83
N ASN A 28 -7.33 -3.56 -16.07
CA ASN A 28 -6.18 -4.09 -16.78
C ASN A 28 -5.11 -3.01 -16.98
N ARG A 29 -5.53 -1.79 -17.35
CA ARG A 29 -4.63 -0.64 -17.46
C ARG A 29 -3.93 -0.33 -16.13
N ARG A 30 -4.67 -0.25 -15.02
CA ARG A 30 -4.08 -0.02 -13.68
C ARG A 30 -3.08 -1.11 -13.28
N ARG A 31 -3.36 -2.37 -13.62
CA ARG A 31 -2.42 -3.48 -13.39
C ARG A 31 -1.16 -3.34 -14.24
N GLY A 32 -1.30 -2.90 -15.49
CA GLY A 32 -0.18 -2.58 -16.38
C GLY A 32 0.69 -1.46 -15.82
N GLU A 33 0.08 -0.36 -15.36
CA GLU A 33 0.77 0.77 -14.74
C GLU A 33 1.54 0.35 -13.46
N GLN A 34 0.92 -0.47 -12.60
CA GLN A 34 1.58 -1.04 -11.42
C GLN A 34 2.80 -1.89 -11.79
N ARG A 35 2.65 -2.77 -12.79
CA ARG A 35 3.73 -3.65 -13.23
C ARG A 35 4.88 -2.86 -13.85
N SER A 36 4.57 -1.91 -14.74
CA SER A 36 5.57 -1.04 -15.35
C SER A 36 6.36 -0.24 -14.32
N LEU A 37 5.69 0.25 -13.26
CA LEU A 37 6.36 0.97 -12.18
C LEU A 37 7.31 0.05 -11.39
N LEU A 38 6.87 -1.15 -11.04
CA LEU A 38 7.72 -2.13 -10.37
C LEU A 38 8.92 -2.50 -11.24
N ASP A 39 8.70 -2.80 -12.52
CA ASP A 39 9.77 -3.17 -13.46
C ASP A 39 10.83 -2.05 -13.53
N ALA A 40 10.40 -0.79 -13.64
CA ALA A 40 11.31 0.36 -13.67
C ALA A 40 12.15 0.50 -12.38
N VAL A 41 11.53 0.39 -11.21
CA VAL A 41 12.24 0.47 -9.91
C VAL A 41 13.17 -0.72 -9.73
N TYR A 42 12.73 -1.93 -10.11
CA TYR A 42 13.53 -3.13 -9.90
C TYR A 42 14.71 -3.23 -10.87
N ALA A 43 14.57 -2.72 -12.10
CA ALA A 43 15.65 -2.60 -13.07
C ALA A 43 16.68 -1.52 -12.67
N THR A 44 16.22 -0.34 -12.26
CA THR A 44 17.08 0.83 -12.00
C THR A 44 17.61 0.87 -10.56
N GLY A 45 16.96 0.17 -9.64
CA GLY A 45 17.25 0.20 -8.19
C GLY A 45 16.52 1.34 -7.46
N SER A 46 16.33 2.49 -8.12
CA SER A 46 15.48 3.58 -7.62
C SER A 46 14.86 4.39 -8.75
N LEU A 47 13.74 5.07 -8.48
CA LEU A 47 13.04 5.95 -9.42
C LEU A 47 12.62 7.24 -8.72
N ILE A 48 12.83 8.40 -9.36
CA ILE A 48 12.31 9.68 -8.87
C ILE A 48 10.92 9.92 -9.46
N VAL A 49 9.98 10.29 -8.60
CA VAL A 49 8.61 10.66 -8.94
C VAL A 49 8.44 12.15 -8.65
N ALA A 50 7.98 12.88 -9.68
CA ALA A 50 7.74 14.32 -9.58
C ALA A 50 6.65 14.64 -8.54
N ALA A 51 6.66 15.87 -8.03
CA ALA A 51 5.73 16.29 -7.00
C ALA A 51 4.26 16.20 -7.47
N ASP A 52 4.03 16.67 -8.69
CA ASP A 52 2.75 16.85 -9.36
C ASP A 52 2.13 15.54 -9.91
N ASP A 53 2.92 14.48 -10.08
CA ASP A 53 2.43 13.17 -10.54
C ASP A 53 1.67 12.41 -9.42
N ARG A 54 0.45 12.88 -9.16
CA ARG A 54 -0.44 12.30 -8.14
C ARG A 54 -0.83 10.87 -8.47
N ALA A 55 -0.98 10.53 -9.75
CA ALA A 55 -1.42 9.20 -10.18
C ALA A 55 -0.34 8.15 -9.87
N LEU A 56 0.92 8.48 -10.18
CA LEU A 56 2.05 7.60 -9.88
C LEU A 56 2.30 7.50 -8.38
N LYS A 57 2.19 8.62 -7.65
CA LYS A 57 2.27 8.63 -6.18
C LYS A 57 1.22 7.74 -5.53
N LEU A 58 -0.05 7.82 -5.94
CA LEU A 58 -1.11 6.98 -5.39
C LEU A 58 -0.84 5.49 -5.67
N THR A 59 -0.31 5.18 -6.85
CA THR A 59 0.09 3.82 -7.22
C THR A 59 1.26 3.34 -6.36
N ALA A 60 2.28 4.17 -6.17
CA ALA A 60 3.43 3.90 -5.32
C ALA A 60 3.03 3.67 -3.85
N SER A 61 2.19 4.54 -3.27
CA SER A 61 1.72 4.41 -1.89
C SER A 61 0.98 3.08 -1.67
N ARG A 62 0.18 2.66 -2.66
CA ARG A 62 -0.50 1.34 -2.62
C ARG A 62 0.50 0.18 -2.67
N LEU A 63 1.51 0.26 -3.52
CA LEU A 63 2.56 -0.76 -3.62
C LEU A 63 3.43 -0.82 -2.35
N GLN A 64 3.63 0.31 -1.69
CA GLN A 64 4.28 0.37 -0.39
C GLN A 64 3.46 -0.34 0.69
N VAL A 65 2.13 -0.16 0.73
CA VAL A 65 1.25 -0.91 1.66
C VAL A 65 1.37 -2.42 1.43
N TYR A 66 1.51 -2.84 0.18
CA TYR A 66 1.74 -4.25 -0.17
C TYR A 66 3.17 -4.74 0.14
N GLY A 67 4.08 -3.86 0.51
CA GLY A 67 5.47 -4.21 0.86
C GLY A 67 6.39 -4.36 -0.35
N PHE A 68 5.98 -3.94 -1.55
CA PHE A 68 6.80 -4.07 -2.77
C PHE A 68 7.78 -2.92 -2.99
N LEU A 69 7.60 -1.79 -2.32
CA LEU A 69 8.41 -0.58 -2.51
C LEU A 69 8.67 0.13 -1.18
N ALA A 70 9.80 0.81 -1.09
CA ALA A 70 10.04 1.84 -0.10
C ALA A 70 9.89 3.22 -0.76
N ILE A 71 9.35 4.19 -0.01
CA ILE A 71 9.15 5.57 -0.46
C ILE A 71 9.94 6.49 0.46
N GLU A 72 10.73 7.36 -0.13
CA GLU A 72 11.42 8.46 0.54
C GLU A 72 10.92 9.78 -0.05
N GLU A 73 10.59 10.74 0.80
CA GLU A 73 10.34 12.11 0.38
C GLU A 73 11.68 12.86 0.28
N MET A 74 11.89 13.55 -0.83
CA MET A 74 13.08 14.36 -1.05
C MET A 74 12.79 15.80 -0.60
N GLY A 75 13.57 16.28 0.36
CA GLY A 75 13.57 17.69 0.76
C GLY A 75 14.31 18.57 -0.24
N GLU A 76 14.07 19.88 -0.17
CA GLU A 76 14.76 20.87 -1.01
C GLU A 76 16.27 20.93 -0.71
N ASP A 77 16.66 20.60 0.53
CA ASP A 77 18.05 20.55 0.99
C ASP A 77 18.79 19.27 0.55
N GLY A 78 18.19 18.45 -0.31
CA GLY A 78 18.76 17.18 -0.78
C GLY A 78 18.67 16.02 0.22
N THR A 79 18.06 16.24 1.38
CA THR A 79 17.81 15.19 2.37
C THR A 79 16.67 14.26 1.91
N ALA A 80 16.78 12.97 2.20
CA ALA A 80 15.76 11.97 1.90
C ALA A 80 15.17 11.43 3.21
N ARG A 81 13.84 11.51 3.38
CA ARG A 81 13.13 10.98 4.56
C ARG A 81 12.22 9.84 4.14
N ARG A 82 12.42 8.66 4.73
CA ARG A 82 11.53 7.51 4.51
C ARG A 82 10.13 7.78 5.06
N LEU A 83 9.11 7.55 4.23
CA LEU A 83 7.71 7.66 4.59
C LEU A 83 7.17 6.30 5.04
N ARG A 84 6.37 6.26 6.10
CA ARG A 84 5.51 5.11 6.41
C ARG A 84 4.33 5.03 5.43
N PRO A 85 3.67 3.87 5.30
CA PRO A 85 2.49 3.76 4.44
C PRO A 85 1.39 4.79 4.76
N SER A 86 1.12 5.05 6.05
CA SER A 86 0.16 6.07 6.47
C SER A 86 0.59 7.49 6.10
N GLU A 87 1.89 7.77 6.12
CA GLU A 87 2.43 9.05 5.69
C GLU A 87 2.37 9.17 4.17
N ALA A 88 2.74 8.16 3.40
CA ALA A 88 2.69 8.20 1.93
C ALA A 88 1.26 8.34 1.37
N ILE A 89 0.23 7.87 2.08
CA ILE A 89 -1.18 8.10 1.68
C ILE A 89 -1.60 9.55 1.95
N ARG A 90 -1.09 10.16 3.03
CA ARG A 90 -1.42 11.53 3.46
C ARG A 90 -0.47 12.59 2.92
N ALA A 91 0.71 12.18 2.44
CA ALA A 91 1.80 13.05 2.09
C ALA A 91 1.34 13.98 0.98
N ARG A 92 1.57 15.28 1.21
CA ARG A 92 1.16 16.34 0.31
C ARG A 92 1.84 16.10 -1.04
N ALA A 93 1.11 16.30 -2.13
CA ALA A 93 1.62 16.16 -3.49
C ALA A 93 2.61 17.30 -3.87
N GLU A 94 3.33 17.86 -2.91
CA GLU A 94 4.11 19.08 -3.06
C GLU A 94 5.62 18.77 -3.21
N ARG A 95 6.09 17.62 -2.71
CA ARG A 95 7.51 17.24 -2.75
C ARG A 95 7.78 16.00 -3.63
N PRO A 96 8.92 15.94 -4.35
CA PRO A 96 9.26 14.76 -5.12
C PRO A 96 9.55 13.56 -4.21
N TRP A 97 9.26 12.36 -4.72
CA TRP A 97 9.54 11.11 -4.01
C TRP A 97 10.65 10.33 -4.71
N ARG A 98 11.41 9.57 -3.94
CA ARG A 98 12.30 8.53 -4.42
C ARG A 98 11.70 7.19 -4.03
N LEU A 99 11.46 6.35 -5.03
CA LEU A 99 11.03 4.97 -4.88
C LEU A 99 12.25 4.07 -4.94
N SER A 100 12.31 3.06 -4.09
CA SER A 100 13.38 2.08 -4.09
C SER A 100 12.87 0.69 -3.73
N LYS A 101 13.72 -0.33 -3.98
CA LYS A 101 13.45 -1.69 -3.50
C LYS A 101 13.31 -1.68 -1.98
N PRO A 102 12.35 -2.43 -1.42
CA PRO A 102 12.24 -2.55 0.02
C PRO A 102 13.52 -3.21 0.55
N ALA A 103 14.17 -2.56 1.52
CA ALA A 103 15.28 -3.20 2.22
C ALA A 103 14.75 -4.51 2.83
N CYS A 104 15.37 -5.64 2.48
CA CYS A 104 15.03 -6.94 3.05
C CYS A 104 15.25 -6.85 4.56
N GLY A 105 14.17 -6.91 5.36
CA GLY A 105 14.23 -6.68 6.81
C GLY A 105 13.84 -5.27 7.26
N ALA A 106 13.04 -4.53 6.49
CA ALA A 106 12.48 -3.24 6.93
C ALA A 106 11.50 -3.42 8.10
N SER A 107 12.07 -3.58 9.30
CA SER A 107 11.41 -3.36 10.57
C SER A 107 10.71 -2.01 10.50
N VAL A 108 9.44 -1.96 10.94
CA VAL A 108 8.81 -0.68 11.28
C VAL A 108 9.75 -0.01 12.27
N THR A 109 10.44 1.05 11.87
CA THR A 109 11.25 1.84 12.79
C THR A 109 10.26 2.49 13.75
N ILE A 110 9.94 1.85 14.87
CA ILE A 110 9.17 2.50 15.93
C ILE A 110 10.10 3.63 16.41
N PRO A 111 9.68 4.91 16.34
CA PRO A 111 10.47 5.97 16.95
C PRO A 111 10.62 5.56 18.42
N SER A 112 11.85 5.55 18.95
CA SER A 112 12.05 5.42 20.40
C SER A 112 11.29 6.60 21.03
N LEU A 113 10.08 6.32 21.49
CA LEU A 113 9.38 7.15 22.44
C LEU A 113 9.73 6.51 23.77
N ASP A 114 10.70 7.07 24.48
CA ASP A 114 11.00 6.71 25.86
C ASP A 114 9.75 7.04 26.69
N GLY A 115 8.95 6.02 26.96
CA GLY A 115 7.64 6.14 27.59
C GLY A 115 6.87 4.83 27.42
N PHE A 116 7.23 3.85 28.24
CA PHE A 116 6.79 2.46 28.24
C PHE A 116 5.28 2.26 27.97
N LEU A 117 4.94 1.46 26.95
CA LEU A 117 3.58 0.96 26.71
C LEU A 117 3.21 -0.27 27.55
N PHE A 118 4.18 -0.85 28.29
CA PHE A 118 3.97 -2.01 29.14
C PHE A 118 4.83 -1.92 30.39
N GLU A 119 4.48 -1.00 31.29
CA GLU A 119 4.92 -1.09 32.67
C GLU A 119 4.04 -2.14 33.37
N SER A 120 4.49 -3.40 33.35
CA SER A 120 3.84 -4.46 34.11
C SER A 120 4.10 -4.16 35.58
N SER A 121 3.15 -3.51 36.23
CA SER A 121 3.16 -3.21 37.66
C SER A 121 3.54 -4.46 38.44
N GLY A 122 4.66 -4.38 39.17
CA GLY A 122 5.23 -5.47 39.94
C GLY A 122 4.24 -6.08 40.93
N GLN A 123 4.26 -7.41 41.02
CA GLN A 123 3.55 -8.15 42.05
C GLN A 123 4.59 -8.56 43.11
N PRO A 124 4.44 -8.15 44.39
CA PRO A 124 5.38 -8.54 45.43
C PRO A 124 5.22 -10.01 45.81
N ALA A 125 6.33 -10.58 46.27
CA ALA A 125 6.52 -11.97 46.67
C ALA A 125 5.75 -12.39 47.91
#